data_AF-A0A1H1XNH2-F1
#
_entry.id   AF-A0A1H1XNH2-F1
#
_cell.length_a   1.000
_cell.length_b   1.000
_cell.length_c   1.000
_cell.angle_alpha   90.00
_cell.angle_beta   90.00
_cell.angle_gamma   90.00
#
_symmetry.space_group_name_H-M   'P 1'
#
loop_
_entity.id
_entity.type
_entity.pdbx_description
1 polymer ?
#
loop_
_entity_poly.entity_id
_entity_poly.type
_entity_poly.pdbx_seq_one_letter_code
_entity_poly.pdbx_strand_id
1 'polypeptide(L)' 'MKVNRVIPDIVVDDLDPARDFYAGFLGLSNEEFDLGWVACFTSPDAGASVQVLTDDETGQNSVHAAL' A
#
# COMPACT_ATOMS: atom_id res chain seq x y z
N MET A 1 -9.35 8.32 -21.38
CA MET A 1 -8.74 7.65 -20.22
C MET A 1 -8.55 6.18 -20.56
N LYS A 2 -7.36 5.60 -20.36
CA LYS A 2 -7.14 4.15 -20.50
C LYS A 2 -6.49 3.64 -19.21
N VAL A 3 -7.15 2.70 -18.54
CA VAL A 3 -6.59 1.99 -17.39
C VAL A 3 -5.34 1.24 -17.85
N ASN A 4 -4.21 1.44 -17.18
CA ASN A 4 -2.93 0.83 -17.55
C ASN A 4 -2.34 -0.07 -16.47
N ARG A 5 -2.83 0.03 -15.23
CA ARG A 5 -2.37 -0.74 -14.07
C ARG A 5 -3.43 -0.76 -12.98
N VAL A 6 -3.40 -1.80 -12.16
CA VAL A 6 -4.04 -1.88 -10.85
C VAL A 6 -2.93 -1.92 -9.81
N ILE A 7 -3.03 -1.11 -8.77
CA ILE A 7 -2.14 -1.15 -7.59
C ILE A 7 -3.02 -1.63 -6.43
N PRO A 8 -2.68 -2.74 -5.77
CA PRO A 8 -3.44 -3.21 -4.63
C PRO A 8 -3.14 -2.37 -3.38
N ASP A 9 -4.18 -2.11 -2.60
CA ASP A 9 -4.12 -1.56 -1.24
C ASP A 9 -4.24 -2.70 -0.23
N ILE A 10 -3.26 -2.84 0.66
CA ILE A 10 -3.17 -3.91 1.65
C ILE A 10 -3.15 -3.31 3.06
N VAL A 11 -4.14 -3.66 3.86
CA VAL A 11 -4.21 -3.27 5.28
C VAL A 11 -3.26 -4.14 6.10
N VAL A 12 -2.46 -3.52 6.97
CA VAL A 12 -1.53 -4.15 7.91
C VAL A 12 -1.69 -3.55 9.30
N ASP A 13 -1.26 -4.26 10.34
CA ASP A 13 -1.36 -3.73 11.70
C ASP A 13 -0.31 -2.63 11.99
N ASP A 14 0.85 -2.67 11.31
CA ASP A 14 1.98 -1.75 11.51
C ASP A 14 2.80 -1.62 10.21
N LEU A 15 3.17 -0.38 9.85
CA LEU A 15 3.95 -0.09 8.65
C LEU A 15 5.42 -0.48 8.78
N ASP A 16 6.02 -0.48 9.98
CA ASP A 16 7.44 -0.75 10.15
C ASP A 16 7.79 -2.22 9.83
N PRO A 17 7.11 -3.23 10.42
CA PRO A 17 7.29 -4.62 10.01
C PRO A 17 6.91 -4.87 8.54
N ALA A 18 5.92 -4.13 8.02
CA ALA A 18 5.55 -4.24 6.62
C ALA A 18 6.66 -3.71 5.69
N ARG A 19 7.35 -2.64 6.06
CA ARG A 19 8.49 -2.11 5.31
C ARG A 19 9.60 -3.16 5.19
N ASP A 20 9.94 -3.85 6.29
CA ASP A 20 10.94 -4.93 6.25
C ASP A 20 10.53 -6.06 5.30
N PHE A 21 9.24 -6.41 5.26
CA PHE A 21 8.74 -7.43 4.35
C PHE A 21 8.73 -6.98 2.89
N TYR A 22 8.10 -5.85 2.57
CA TYR A 22 7.91 -5.41 1.18
C TYR A 22 9.21 -4.86 0.57
N ALA A 23 9.94 -4.00 1.28
CA ALA A 23 11.19 -3.44 0.78
C ALA A 23 12.36 -4.42 0.95
N GLY A 24 12.48 -5.06 2.12
CA GLY A 24 13.60 -5.94 2.45
C GLY A 24 13.50 -7.34 1.84
N PHE A 25 12.40 -8.05 2.11
CA PHE A 25 12.24 -9.44 1.64
C PHE A 25 11.79 -9.53 0.17
N LEU A 26 10.81 -8.71 -0.24
CA LEU A 26 10.29 -8.73 -1.61
C LEU A 26 11.05 -7.81 -2.58
N GLY A 27 11.96 -6.96 -2.08
CA GLY A 27 12.77 -6.08 -2.91
C GLY A 27 11.99 -4.92 -3.56
N LEU A 28 10.83 -4.54 -3.02
CA LEU A 28 10.08 -3.35 -3.44
C LEU A 28 10.67 -2.10 -2.79
N SER A 29 11.96 -1.87 -3.00
CA SER A 29 12.79 -0.95 -2.22
C SER A 29 12.56 0.54 -2.52
N ASN A 30 11.82 0.87 -3.58
CA ASN A 30 11.48 2.25 -3.87
C ASN A 30 10.21 2.65 -3.11
N GLU A 31 10.39 3.46 -2.08
CA GLU A 31 9.29 4.13 -1.37
C GLU A 31 8.94 5.43 -2.11
N GLU A 32 7.78 5.46 -2.75
CA GLU A 32 7.39 6.59 -3.62
C GLU A 32 6.79 7.75 -2.80
N PHE A 33 6.11 7.43 -1.70
CA PHE A 33 5.67 8.35 -0.65
C PHE A 33 5.25 7.59 0.61
N ASP A 34 5.31 8.28 1.76
CA ASP A 34 4.85 7.80 3.08
C ASP A 34 4.12 8.96 3.79
N LEU A 35 2.87 8.73 4.21
CA LEU A 35 2.02 9.70 4.91
C LEU A 35 1.85 9.37 6.41
N GLY A 36 2.62 8.43 6.94
CA GLY A 36 2.56 7.96 8.33
C GLY A 36 1.47 6.91 8.60
N TRP A 37 0.48 6.79 7.72
CA TRP A 37 -0.58 5.76 7.77
C TRP A 37 -0.70 4.96 6.46
N VAL A 38 0.00 5.38 5.39
CA VAL A 38 0.10 4.67 4.11
C VAL A 38 1.47 4.89 3.48
N ALA A 39 2.03 3.83 2.89
CA ALA A 39 3.24 3.85 2.08
C ALA A 39 3.05 3.12 0.75
N CYS A 40 3.68 3.61 -0.31
CA CYS A 40 3.72 2.94 -1.62
C CYS A 40 5.10 2.34 -1.89
N PHE A 41 5.17 1.01 -2.02
CA PHE A 41 6.39 0.26 -2.32
C PHE A 41 6.41 -0.18 -3.78
N THR A 42 7.51 0.09 -4.48
CA THR A 42 7.65 -0.23 -5.90
C THR A 42 8.95 -0.98 -6.20
N SER A 43 8.91 -1.87 -7.19
CA SER A 43 10.09 -2.56 -7.70
C SER A 43 10.88 -1.62 -8.62
N PRO A 44 12.21 -1.51 -8.44
CA PRO A 44 13.06 -0.72 -9.34
C PRO A 44 13.09 -1.28 -10.77
N ASP A 45 12.91 -2.59 -10.94
CA ASP A 45 13.19 -3.29 -12.21
C ASP A 45 11.95 -3.89 -12.89
N ALA A 46 10.93 -4.29 -12.12
CA ALA A 46 9.81 -5.08 -12.63
C ALA A 46 8.48 -4.31 -12.70
N GLY A 47 8.46 -3.05 -12.23
CA GLY A 47 7.26 -2.23 -12.20
C GLY A 47 6.15 -2.75 -11.28
N ALA A 48 6.44 -3.72 -10.39
CA ALA A 48 5.49 -4.10 -9.34
C ALA A 48 5.29 -2.93 -8.37
N SER A 49 4.07 -2.75 -7.88
CA SER A 49 3.71 -1.69 -6.93
C SER A 49 2.66 -2.23 -5.95
N VAL A 50 2.74 -1.82 -4.69
CA VAL A 50 1.73 -2.08 -3.65
C VAL A 50 1.62 -0.88 -2.73
N GLN A 51 0.40 -0.56 -2.32
CA GLN A 51 0.13 0.40 -1.26
C GLN A 51 -0.18 -0.37 0.03
N VAL A 52 0.43 0.04 1.12
CA VAL A 52 0.30 -0.60 2.43
C VAL A 52 -0.16 0.44 3.43
N LEU A 53 -1.20 0.15 4.20
CA LEU A 53 -1.85 1.11 5.10
C LEU A 53 -2.26 0.47 6.42
N THR A 54 -2.35 1.24 7.50
CA THR A 54 -2.77 0.75 8.82
C THR A 54 -4.27 0.91 9.09
N ASP A 55 -4.76 2.14 9.12
CA ASP A 55 -6.20 2.46 9.11
C ASP A 55 -6.44 3.53 8.03
N ASP A 56 -7.55 3.42 7.31
CA ASP A 56 -7.88 4.42 6.29
C ASP A 56 -8.41 5.69 6.96
N GLU A 57 -7.48 6.57 7.35
CA GLU A 57 -7.77 7.86 7.99
C GLU A 57 -8.58 8.81 7.09
N THR A 58 -8.68 8.55 5.79
CA THR A 58 -9.33 9.45 4.81
C THR A 58 -10.57 8.87 4.14
N GLY A 59 -10.75 7.56 4.18
CA GLY A 59 -11.94 6.88 3.72
C GLY A 59 -13.05 7.03 4.75
N GLN A 60 -14.19 7.58 4.33
CA GLN A 60 -15.42 7.32 5.08
C GLN A 60 -15.55 5.80 5.21
N ASN A 61 -15.52 5.29 6.45
CA ASN A 61 -16.00 3.96 6.77
C ASN A 61 -17.52 3.91 6.56
N SER A 62 -17.98 4.06 5.32
CA SER A 62 -19.30 3.61 4.92
C SER A 62 -19.21 2.09 4.77
N VAL A 63 -19.14 1.40 5.91
CA VAL A 63 -19.85 0.13 6.05
C VAL A 63 -21.26 0.41 5.57
N HIS A 64 -21.55 0.03 4.33
CA HIS A 64 -22.91 -0.12 3.88
C HIS A 64 -23.47 -1.23 4.76
N ALA A 65 -24.13 -0.85 5.85
CA ALA A 65 -24.88 -1.75 6.71
C ALA A 65 -25.93 -2.41 5.83
N ALA A 66 -25.55 -3.55 5.24
CA ALA A 66 -26.47 -4.49 4.68
C ALA A 66 -27.07 -5.24 5.88
N LEU A 67 -28.24 -4.74 6.32
CA LEU A 67 -29.45 -5.45 6.76
C LEU A 67 -30.20 -4.61 7.80
#